data_AF-A0A7S0SJS5-F1
#
_entry.id   AF-A0A7S0SJS5-F1
#
_cell.length_a   1.000
_cell.length_b   1.000
_cell.length_c   1.000
_cell.angle_alpha   90.00
_cell.angle_beta   90.00
_cell.angle_gamma   90.00
#
_symmetry.space_group_name_H-M   'P 1'
#
loop_
_entity.id
_entity.type
_entity.pdbx_description
1 polymer ?
#
loop_
_entity_poly.entity_id
_entity_poly.type
_entity_poly.pdbx_seq_one_letter_code
_entity_poly.pdbx_strand_id
1 'polypeptide(L)'
;AVRSTSSPLPPRSRVKLFRATAMSTSAAAATAFGSVTTVTFRHPRARFHPRLRHPLSSSGKYASPAAAHEATTSTLHSSSSSAAAATTLGLRNRPSRARYTHVTAAAAGSAPAAASASTVVNGVKSEADVVIIGGGLSGLCAAKALTEAGVDFLLLEGSDGIGGRVRTDTVDGFLLDRGFAILLTGYPEAKRTLDYAALDLQPFYAGADVRFDGAFHRLADPLRHPVDAVKSLSPAHPVGNPLDKVLVGVVRVQSLLGNCDDMLRAPETTIMDRLKNAGFTDAMINRFFRPFMSGIFFNPALTTSSRLFNFVMRMLATGQNCLPSKGIGEVAAQLERGLPSGSVRLHAGVVGAVGELGG
;
A
#
# COMPACT_ATOMS: atom_id res chain seq x y z
N ALA A 1 -48.51 -46.32 -16.72
CA ALA A 1 -49.63 -45.55 -16.14
C ALA A 1 -49.23 -45.07 -14.75
N VAL A 2 -49.17 -43.73 -14.54
CA VAL A 2 -49.38 -42.96 -13.28
C VAL A 2 -48.42 -43.23 -12.09
N ARG A 3 -47.78 -42.31 -11.35
CA ARG A 3 -47.51 -40.84 -11.31
C ARG A 3 -46.37 -40.65 -10.27
N SER A 4 -45.36 -39.82 -10.54
CA SER A 4 -45.06 -38.54 -9.86
C SER A 4 -45.21 -38.49 -8.33
N THR A 5 -44.09 -38.43 -7.61
CA THR A 5 -43.87 -37.44 -6.53
C THR A 5 -42.45 -36.90 -6.64
N SER A 6 -42.35 -35.64 -7.04
CA SER A 6 -41.15 -34.82 -7.07
C SER A 6 -40.78 -34.39 -5.66
N SER A 7 -39.61 -34.82 -5.17
CA SER A 7 -38.97 -34.21 -4.00
C SER A 7 -38.25 -32.92 -4.42
N PRO A 8 -38.40 -31.79 -3.72
CA PRO A 8 -37.72 -30.56 -4.09
C PRO A 8 -36.22 -30.68 -3.79
N LEU A 9 -35.41 -30.49 -4.83
CA LEU A 9 -33.97 -30.21 -4.71
C LEU A 9 -33.79 -28.99 -3.77
N PRO A 10 -32.79 -29.02 -2.86
CA PRO A 10 -32.50 -27.87 -2.01
C PRO A 10 -32.13 -26.64 -2.88
N PRO A 11 -32.36 -25.41 -2.39
CA PRO A 11 -32.08 -24.21 -3.15
C PRO A 11 -30.59 -24.16 -3.50
N ARG A 12 -30.31 -24.02 -4.79
CA ARG A 12 -28.96 -23.89 -5.34
C ARG A 12 -28.29 -22.66 -4.73
N SER A 13 -27.29 -22.90 -3.87
CA SER A 13 -26.42 -21.83 -3.37
C SER A 13 -25.61 -21.29 -4.54
N ARG A 14 -25.79 -20.00 -4.83
CA ARG A 14 -24.98 -19.30 -5.83
C ARG A 14 -23.62 -19.02 -5.20
N VAL A 15 -22.66 -19.92 -5.38
CA VAL A 15 -21.28 -19.71 -4.96
C VAL A 15 -20.71 -18.53 -5.73
N LYS A 16 -20.51 -17.40 -5.05
CA LYS A 16 -19.84 -16.23 -5.61
C LYS A 16 -18.36 -16.32 -5.33
N LEU A 17 -17.57 -16.56 -6.38
CA LEU A 17 -16.12 -16.57 -6.28
C LEU A 17 -15.59 -15.13 -6.25
N PHE A 18 -15.01 -14.71 -5.13
CA PHE A 18 -14.35 -13.41 -5.01
C PHE A 18 -12.83 -13.59 -5.08
N ARG A 19 -12.23 -13.17 -6.19
CA ARG A 19 -10.78 -12.99 -6.29
C ARG A 19 -10.43 -11.59 -5.82
N ALA A 20 -9.93 -11.47 -4.59
CA ALA A 20 -9.47 -10.20 -4.04
C ALA A 20 -8.09 -9.83 -4.61
N THR A 21 -8.07 -9.26 -5.82
CA THR A 21 -6.83 -8.77 -6.44
C THR A 21 -6.46 -7.41 -5.86
N ALA A 22 -5.43 -7.34 -5.04
CA ALA A 22 -4.78 -6.07 -4.75
C ALA A 22 -3.98 -5.63 -5.99
N MET A 23 -4.27 -4.46 -6.55
CA MET A 23 -3.35 -3.78 -7.46
C MET A 23 -2.12 -3.36 -6.65
N SER A 24 -1.00 -4.07 -6.81
CA SER A 24 0.32 -3.52 -6.51
C SER A 24 1.36 -4.31 -7.29
N THR A 25 1.86 -3.71 -8.37
CA THR A 25 3.07 -4.11 -9.08
C THR A 25 4.28 -4.05 -8.14
N SER A 26 5.02 -5.15 -8.03
CA SER A 26 6.49 -5.16 -7.99
C SER A 26 7.01 -6.57 -7.70
N ALA A 27 7.67 -7.15 -8.69
CA ALA A 27 8.68 -8.18 -8.51
C ALA A 27 9.93 -7.70 -9.26
N ALA A 28 11.09 -7.93 -8.63
CA ALA A 28 12.46 -7.76 -9.14
C ALA A 28 12.99 -6.32 -9.30
N ALA A 29 13.90 -5.94 -8.39
CA ALA A 29 15.11 -5.17 -8.71
C ALA A 29 16.02 -5.08 -7.46
N ALA A 30 16.75 -6.15 -7.17
CA ALA A 30 17.99 -6.02 -6.41
C ALA A 30 19.14 -6.05 -7.41
N THR A 31 20.03 -5.06 -7.31
CA THR A 31 21.40 -4.95 -7.88
C THR A 31 21.58 -3.73 -8.79
N ALA A 32 21.99 -2.59 -8.19
CA ALA A 32 22.87 -1.58 -8.76
C ALA A 32 23.16 -0.51 -7.69
N PHE A 33 24.25 -0.64 -6.94
CA PHE A 33 24.68 0.36 -5.95
C PHE A 33 25.87 1.17 -6.49
N GLY A 34 25.60 2.39 -6.93
CA GLY A 34 26.55 3.50 -7.01
C GLY A 34 25.96 4.68 -6.24
N SER A 35 26.74 5.28 -5.31
CA SER A 35 26.38 6.41 -4.44
C SER A 35 24.88 6.53 -4.11
N VAL A 36 24.32 5.51 -3.46
CA VAL A 36 22.87 5.48 -3.17
C VAL A 36 22.56 6.47 -2.05
N THR A 37 21.75 7.48 -2.40
CA THR A 37 21.11 8.32 -1.40
C THR A 37 19.99 7.52 -0.77
N THR A 38 20.11 7.19 0.51
CA THR A 38 19.10 6.41 1.25
C THR A 38 18.27 7.33 2.12
N VAL A 39 16.95 7.12 2.12
CA VAL A 39 16.02 7.79 3.02
C VAL A 39 15.59 6.79 4.09
N THR A 40 15.79 7.13 5.36
CA THR A 40 15.46 6.25 6.48
C THR A 40 14.50 6.93 7.46
N PHE A 41 13.64 6.13 8.09
CA PHE A 41 12.78 6.54 9.18
C PHE A 41 13.37 6.04 10.50
N ARG A 42 13.46 6.91 11.51
CA ARG A 42 14.08 6.58 12.80
C ARG A 42 13.05 6.52 13.90
N HIS A 43 13.06 5.44 14.68
CA HIS A 43 12.27 5.36 15.91
C HIS A 43 13.00 6.14 17.01
N PRO A 44 12.32 7.03 17.76
CA PRO A 44 12.97 7.94 18.72
C PRO A 44 13.72 7.24 19.88
N ARG A 45 13.44 5.94 20.13
CA ARG A 45 14.06 5.15 21.20
C ARG A 45 14.96 3.99 20.74
N ALA A 46 15.21 3.83 19.45
CA ALA A 46 16.05 2.72 18.96
C ALA A 46 17.53 2.93 19.36
N ARG A 47 18.00 2.23 20.41
CA ARG A 47 19.42 2.04 20.70
C ARG A 47 19.88 0.77 19.98
N PHE A 48 20.65 0.94 18.90
CA PHE A 48 21.41 -0.17 18.32
C PHE A 48 22.59 -0.49 19.25
N HIS A 49 22.61 -1.69 19.83
CA HIS A 49 23.80 -2.22 20.50
C HIS A 49 24.74 -2.83 19.45
N PRO A 50 25.96 -2.31 19.24
CA PRO A 50 26.85 -2.81 18.21
C PRO A 50 27.76 -3.88 18.82
N ARG A 51 27.28 -5.11 19.03
CA ARG A 51 28.18 -6.23 19.38
C ARG A 51 27.65 -7.56 18.87
N LEU A 52 27.91 -7.88 17.61
CA LEU A 52 28.20 -9.26 17.19
C LEU A 52 29.26 -9.19 16.08
N ARG A 53 30.52 -9.47 16.44
CA ARG A 53 31.56 -9.90 15.49
C ARG A 53 31.52 -11.42 15.49
N HIS A 54 31.13 -12.03 14.37
CA HIS A 54 31.50 -13.40 14.05
C HIS A 54 32.28 -13.41 12.73
N PRO A 55 33.37 -14.21 12.63
CA PRO A 55 34.21 -14.25 11.45
C PRO A 55 33.53 -15.08 10.35
N LEU A 56 33.32 -14.47 9.18
CA LEU A 56 32.94 -15.20 7.97
C LEU A 56 34.19 -15.84 7.36
N SER A 57 34.22 -17.17 7.39
CA SER A 57 35.15 -18.02 6.65
C SER A 57 34.89 -17.90 5.14
N SER A 58 35.98 -17.74 4.39
CA SER A 58 36.06 -17.59 2.94
C SER A 58 35.75 -18.86 2.16
N SER A 59 34.89 -18.78 1.13
CA SER A 59 35.13 -19.36 -0.20
C SER A 59 33.86 -19.27 -1.06
N GLY A 60 33.91 -18.55 -2.18
CA GLY A 60 32.82 -18.49 -3.14
C GLY A 60 33.06 -17.44 -4.21
N LYS A 61 33.87 -17.80 -5.21
CA LYS A 61 34.19 -16.97 -6.38
C LYS A 61 32.91 -16.65 -7.17
N TYR A 62 32.64 -15.37 -7.40
CA TYR A 62 31.82 -14.94 -8.54
C TYR A 62 32.64 -13.94 -9.36
N ALA A 63 32.95 -14.35 -10.58
CA ALA A 63 33.63 -13.55 -11.59
C ALA A 63 32.63 -12.57 -12.23
N SER A 64 33.06 -11.32 -12.41
CA SER A 64 32.37 -10.30 -13.21
C SER A 64 32.70 -10.51 -14.69
N PRO A 65 31.74 -10.43 -15.62
CA PRO A 65 32.06 -10.18 -17.02
C PRO A 65 32.08 -8.67 -17.30
N ALA A 66 33.06 -8.31 -18.13
CA ALA A 66 33.39 -6.97 -18.57
C ALA A 66 32.37 -6.38 -19.57
N ALA A 67 32.40 -5.06 -19.68
CA ALA A 67 31.71 -4.25 -20.66
C ALA A 67 32.10 -4.62 -22.11
N ALA A 68 31.11 -4.61 -23.00
CA ALA A 68 31.33 -4.46 -24.43
C ALA A 68 30.44 -3.30 -24.93
N HIS A 69 31.12 -2.27 -25.42
CA HIS A 69 30.55 -1.19 -26.21
C HIS A 69 30.05 -1.74 -27.54
N GLU A 70 28.86 -1.32 -27.96
CA GLU A 70 28.57 -1.19 -29.39
C GLU A 70 27.69 0.03 -29.61
N ALA A 71 28.24 0.96 -30.38
CA ALA A 71 27.56 2.14 -30.87
C ALA A 71 26.66 1.73 -32.04
N THR A 72 25.43 2.23 -32.06
CA THR A 72 24.65 2.26 -33.30
C THR A 72 23.97 3.60 -33.44
N THR A 73 24.51 4.35 -34.39
CA THR A 73 24.01 5.60 -34.94
C THR A 73 22.66 5.36 -35.62
N SER A 74 21.65 6.13 -35.25
CA SER A 74 20.48 6.39 -36.08
C SER A 74 20.15 7.87 -35.97
N THR A 75 20.56 8.59 -37.00
CA THR A 75 19.97 9.87 -37.40
C THR A 75 18.53 9.62 -37.86
N LEU A 76 17.63 10.60 -37.68
CA LEU A 76 16.77 11.19 -38.71
C LEU A 76 15.84 12.27 -38.08
N HIS A 77 15.99 13.46 -38.65
CA HIS A 77 15.01 14.53 -38.89
C HIS A 77 14.38 15.36 -37.75
N SER A 78 14.85 16.60 -37.77
CA SER A 78 14.21 17.85 -37.35
C SER A 78 12.77 18.03 -37.84
N SER A 79 11.92 18.59 -36.99
CA SER A 79 11.05 19.70 -37.40
C SER A 79 10.71 20.60 -36.20
N SER A 80 11.08 21.86 -36.38
CA SER A 80 10.75 23.00 -35.54
C SER A 80 9.31 23.44 -35.77
N SER A 81 8.60 23.80 -34.70
CA SER A 81 7.49 24.75 -34.78
C SER A 81 7.32 25.46 -33.44
N SER A 82 7.57 26.77 -33.46
CA SER A 82 7.24 27.70 -32.39
C SER A 82 5.81 28.19 -32.54
N ALA A 83 5.09 28.39 -31.44
CA ALA A 83 4.15 29.51 -31.33
C ALA A 83 3.83 29.80 -29.86
N ALA A 84 3.83 31.09 -29.55
CA ALA A 84 3.59 31.67 -28.25
C ALA A 84 2.10 31.82 -27.90
N ALA A 85 1.88 31.98 -26.60
CA ALA A 85 0.71 32.43 -25.83
C ALA A 85 -0.51 33.05 -26.55
N ALA A 86 -1.70 32.66 -26.07
CA ALA A 86 -2.80 33.60 -25.85
C ALA A 86 -3.72 33.13 -24.71
N THR A 87 -3.87 34.02 -23.73
CA THR A 87 -4.83 33.99 -22.64
C THR A 87 -6.23 34.31 -23.17
N THR A 88 -7.23 33.46 -22.90
CA THR A 88 -8.64 33.87 -22.95
C THR A 88 -9.42 33.25 -21.79
N LEU A 89 -9.97 34.13 -20.96
CA LEU A 89 -10.90 33.87 -19.86
C LEU A 89 -12.22 33.36 -20.46
N GLY A 90 -12.53 32.08 -20.30
CA GLY A 90 -13.79 31.47 -20.75
C GLY A 90 -14.69 31.14 -19.57
N LEU A 91 -15.79 31.87 -19.43
CA LEU A 91 -16.82 31.69 -18.41
C LEU A 91 -17.45 30.29 -18.48
N ARG A 92 -17.63 29.71 -17.29
CA ARG A 92 -18.15 28.38 -17.00
C ARG A 92 -19.53 28.14 -17.61
N ASN A 93 -19.66 27.06 -18.38
CA ASN A 93 -20.93 26.34 -18.52
C ASN A 93 -20.82 25.01 -17.77
N ARG A 94 -21.63 24.87 -16.71
CA ARG A 94 -21.76 23.65 -15.89
C ARG A 94 -22.57 22.60 -16.66
N PRO A 95 -22.04 21.39 -16.92
CA PRO A 95 -22.90 20.24 -17.12
C PRO A 95 -23.46 19.77 -15.77
N SER A 96 -24.71 19.36 -15.82
CA SER A 96 -25.58 18.92 -14.74
C SER A 96 -25.00 17.77 -13.92
N ARG A 97 -25.23 17.85 -12.60
CA ARG A 97 -24.99 16.78 -11.61
C ARG A 97 -25.55 15.44 -12.11
N ALA A 98 -24.68 14.49 -12.43
CA ALA A 98 -25.03 13.07 -12.35
C ALA A 98 -25.21 12.75 -10.86
N ARG A 99 -26.47 12.55 -10.46
CA ARG A 99 -26.81 12.09 -9.11
C ARG A 99 -26.25 10.67 -8.95
N TYR A 100 -25.18 10.53 -8.17
CA TYR A 100 -24.90 9.24 -7.54
C TYR A 100 -26.04 8.99 -6.55
N THR A 101 -26.92 8.05 -6.89
CA THR A 101 -27.87 7.50 -5.93
C THR A 101 -27.05 6.82 -4.84
N HIS A 102 -27.10 7.37 -3.63
CA HIS A 102 -26.78 6.61 -2.44
C HIS A 102 -27.63 5.35 -2.47
N VAL A 103 -27.00 4.17 -2.48
CA VAL A 103 -27.68 2.95 -2.07
C VAL A 103 -27.89 3.09 -0.56
N THR A 104 -28.96 3.77 -0.19
CA THR A 104 -29.56 3.62 1.13
C THR A 104 -30.05 2.19 1.21
N ALA A 105 -29.45 1.39 2.08
CA ALA A 105 -29.99 0.10 2.46
C ALA A 105 -31.40 0.33 3.01
N ALA A 106 -32.41 0.07 2.17
CA ALA A 106 -33.79 0.11 2.59
C ALA A 106 -34.01 -1.05 3.57
N ALA A 107 -34.46 -0.72 4.76
CA ALA A 107 -34.93 -1.69 5.73
C ALA A 107 -36.22 -2.37 5.25
N ALA A 108 -36.31 -3.66 5.59
CA ALA A 108 -37.47 -4.55 5.59
C ALA A 108 -37.95 -5.12 4.23
N GLY A 109 -37.62 -6.40 4.04
CA GLY A 109 -38.26 -7.31 3.10
C GLY A 109 -37.76 -8.74 3.33
N SER A 110 -38.39 -9.44 4.29
CA SER A 110 -38.29 -10.89 4.58
C SER A 110 -36.90 -11.54 4.66
N ALA A 111 -36.55 -11.99 5.87
CA ALA A 111 -35.41 -12.90 6.10
C ALA A 111 -35.43 -14.08 5.12
N PRO A 112 -34.32 -14.40 4.44
CA PRO A 112 -34.21 -15.69 3.79
C PRO A 112 -34.03 -16.77 4.86
N ALA A 113 -34.62 -17.92 4.54
CA ALA A 113 -34.76 -19.10 5.36
C ALA A 113 -33.43 -19.60 5.96
N ALA A 114 -33.56 -20.19 7.15
CA ALA A 114 -32.61 -21.05 7.87
C ALA A 114 -31.21 -21.14 7.25
N ALA A 115 -30.22 -20.56 7.95
CA ALA A 115 -28.81 -20.86 7.75
C ALA A 115 -28.65 -22.38 7.60
N SER A 116 -28.29 -22.83 6.39
CA SER A 116 -27.91 -24.21 6.15
C SER A 116 -26.84 -24.54 7.18
N ALA A 117 -27.12 -25.51 8.04
CA ALA A 117 -26.21 -25.93 9.08
C ALA A 117 -24.90 -26.34 8.42
N SER A 118 -23.90 -25.46 8.52
CA SER A 118 -22.58 -25.72 7.98
C SER A 118 -22.05 -26.99 8.61
N THR A 119 -21.79 -28.01 7.79
CA THR A 119 -21.22 -29.25 8.28
C THR A 119 -19.78 -28.97 8.65
N VAL A 120 -19.53 -28.86 9.96
CA VAL A 120 -18.18 -28.74 10.51
C VAL A 120 -17.63 -30.16 10.68
N VAL A 121 -16.68 -30.54 9.83
CA VAL A 121 -15.96 -31.81 9.97
C VAL A 121 -14.60 -31.49 10.56
N ASN A 122 -14.27 -32.07 11.72
CA ASN A 122 -13.01 -31.82 12.45
C ASN A 122 -12.73 -30.34 12.79
N GLY A 123 -13.76 -29.54 13.10
CA GLY A 123 -13.59 -28.12 13.42
C GLY A 123 -13.36 -27.21 12.20
N VAL A 124 -13.38 -27.78 10.99
CA VAL A 124 -13.19 -27.06 9.73
C VAL A 124 -14.46 -27.14 8.90
N LYS A 125 -14.86 -26.00 8.36
CA LYS A 125 -16.05 -25.85 7.56
C LYS A 125 -15.80 -26.34 6.12
N SER A 126 -16.68 -27.21 5.58
CA SER A 126 -16.53 -27.79 4.23
C SER A 126 -17.41 -27.17 3.16
N GLU A 127 -18.45 -26.43 3.56
CA GLU A 127 -19.39 -25.74 2.65
C GLU A 127 -19.56 -24.29 3.10
N ALA A 128 -19.70 -23.36 2.16
CA ALA A 128 -19.99 -21.97 2.44
C ALA A 128 -20.64 -21.27 1.23
N ASP A 129 -21.37 -20.18 1.47
CA ASP A 129 -21.95 -19.36 0.40
C ASP A 129 -20.87 -18.58 -0.38
N VAL A 130 -19.80 -18.18 0.31
CA VAL A 130 -18.68 -17.43 -0.26
C VAL A 130 -17.34 -18.09 0.07
N VAL A 131 -16.50 -18.30 -0.94
CA VAL A 131 -15.11 -18.74 -0.76
C VAL A 131 -14.18 -17.57 -1.02
N ILE A 132 -13.33 -17.24 -0.03
CA ILE A 132 -12.28 -16.23 -0.14
C ILE A 132 -10.95 -16.96 -0.39
N ILE A 133 -10.22 -16.56 -1.43
CA ILE A 133 -8.90 -17.12 -1.74
C ILE A 133 -7.83 -16.11 -1.34
N GLY A 134 -7.00 -16.50 -0.37
CA GLY A 134 -5.87 -15.74 0.15
C GLY A 134 -6.16 -15.07 1.50
N GLY A 135 -5.36 -15.40 2.52
CA GLY A 135 -5.36 -14.85 3.87
C GLY A 135 -4.55 -13.59 4.05
N GLY A 136 -4.31 -12.82 2.97
CA GLY A 136 -3.73 -11.47 3.06
C GLY A 136 -4.73 -10.44 3.58
N LEU A 137 -4.30 -9.19 3.77
CA LEU A 137 -5.17 -8.11 4.26
C LEU A 137 -6.47 -7.94 3.46
N SER A 138 -6.43 -8.09 2.13
CA SER A 138 -7.62 -7.98 1.29
C SER A 138 -8.65 -9.08 1.61
N GLY A 139 -8.20 -10.33 1.76
CA GLY A 139 -9.05 -11.46 2.14
C GLY A 139 -9.57 -11.35 3.56
N LEU A 140 -8.73 -10.91 4.52
CA LEU A 140 -9.14 -10.69 5.91
C LEU A 140 -10.16 -9.55 6.04
N CYS A 141 -9.99 -8.45 5.30
CA CYS A 141 -10.98 -7.37 5.25
C CYS A 141 -12.30 -7.85 4.62
N ALA A 142 -12.25 -8.66 3.57
CA ALA A 142 -13.44 -9.26 2.98
C ALA A 142 -14.15 -10.19 3.98
N ALA A 143 -13.40 -11.05 4.67
CA ALA A 143 -13.92 -11.94 5.70
C ALA A 143 -14.57 -11.16 6.85
N LYS A 144 -13.96 -10.07 7.30
CA LYS A 144 -14.55 -9.17 8.30
C LYS A 144 -15.88 -8.58 7.82
N ALA A 145 -15.93 -8.06 6.60
CA ALA A 145 -17.17 -7.51 6.03
C ALA A 145 -18.28 -8.56 5.90
N LEU A 146 -17.95 -9.79 5.50
CA LEU A 146 -18.92 -10.90 5.46
C LEU A 146 -19.38 -11.31 6.86
N THR A 147 -18.48 -11.30 7.84
CA THR A 147 -18.81 -11.55 9.26
C THR A 147 -19.82 -10.52 9.76
N GLU A 148 -19.57 -9.23 9.51
CA GLU A 148 -20.48 -8.14 9.90
C GLU A 148 -21.84 -8.21 9.19
N ALA A 149 -21.87 -8.75 7.98
CA ALA A 149 -23.09 -8.96 7.22
C ALA A 149 -23.82 -10.28 7.58
N GLY A 150 -23.26 -11.12 8.45
CA GLY A 150 -23.80 -12.44 8.77
C GLY A 150 -23.81 -13.41 7.59
N VAL A 151 -22.93 -13.20 6.60
CA VAL A 151 -22.84 -14.03 5.40
C VAL A 151 -21.84 -15.16 5.64
N ASP A 152 -22.26 -16.36 5.26
CA ASP A 152 -21.50 -17.56 5.48
C ASP A 152 -20.30 -17.67 4.51
N PHE A 153 -19.08 -17.79 5.03
CA PHE A 153 -17.87 -17.85 4.20
C PHE A 153 -16.83 -18.87 4.66
N LEU A 154 -15.91 -19.21 3.75
CA LEU A 154 -14.69 -19.97 4.02
C LEU A 154 -13.49 -19.26 3.36
N LEU A 155 -12.50 -18.88 4.17
CA LEU A 155 -11.23 -18.32 3.72
C LEU A 155 -10.19 -19.43 3.59
N LEU A 156 -9.59 -19.55 2.41
CA LEU A 156 -8.54 -20.51 2.09
C LEU A 156 -7.21 -19.78 1.92
N GLU A 157 -6.21 -20.14 2.72
CA GLU A 157 -4.85 -19.62 2.64
C GLU A 157 -3.87 -20.75 2.34
N GLY A 158 -3.02 -20.54 1.33
CA GLY A 158 -2.09 -21.58 0.87
C GLY A 158 -0.91 -21.81 1.81
N SER A 159 -0.51 -20.80 2.56
CA SER A 159 0.62 -20.87 3.50
C SER A 159 0.21 -21.35 4.90
N ASP A 160 1.20 -21.38 5.78
CA ASP A 160 1.12 -21.73 7.20
C ASP A 160 0.53 -20.64 8.10
N GLY A 161 0.12 -19.49 7.54
CA GLY A 161 -0.44 -18.42 8.33
C GLY A 161 -0.99 -17.25 7.52
N ILE A 162 -1.87 -16.49 8.15
CA ILE A 162 -2.48 -15.29 7.57
C ILE A 162 -1.50 -14.11 7.48
N GLY A 163 -1.95 -13.02 6.85
CA GLY A 163 -1.22 -11.76 6.70
C GLY A 163 -0.52 -11.61 5.35
N GLY A 164 -0.20 -12.71 4.66
CA GLY A 164 0.49 -12.66 3.36
C GLY A 164 1.79 -11.85 3.45
N ARG A 165 1.85 -10.69 2.79
CA ARG A 165 3.03 -9.80 2.80
C ARG A 165 3.22 -9.02 4.11
N VAL A 166 2.19 -8.89 4.94
CA VAL A 166 2.27 -8.24 6.25
C VAL A 166 2.35 -9.30 7.33
N ARG A 167 3.43 -10.07 7.31
CA ARG A 167 3.76 -11.08 8.34
C ARG A 167 4.98 -10.64 9.11
N THR A 168 4.98 -10.96 10.39
CA THR A 168 6.11 -10.78 11.31
C THR A 168 6.50 -12.13 11.85
N ASP A 169 7.78 -12.48 11.73
CA ASP A 169 8.36 -13.67 12.32
C ASP A 169 9.11 -13.30 13.60
N THR A 170 9.19 -14.24 14.55
CA THR A 170 10.09 -14.13 15.70
C THR A 170 11.33 -14.97 15.44
N VAL A 171 12.51 -14.34 15.41
CA VAL A 171 13.80 -14.99 15.17
C VAL A 171 14.78 -14.51 16.23
N ASP A 172 15.28 -15.41 17.07
CA ASP A 172 16.25 -15.11 18.15
C ASP A 172 15.81 -13.97 19.08
N GLY A 173 14.50 -13.87 19.36
CA GLY A 173 13.92 -12.81 20.18
C GLY A 173 13.70 -11.47 19.46
N PHE A 174 14.01 -11.39 18.16
CA PHE A 174 13.71 -10.25 17.31
C PHE A 174 12.44 -10.46 16.50
N LEU A 175 11.69 -9.38 16.30
CA LEU A 175 10.55 -9.34 15.39
C LEU A 175 11.03 -8.89 14.01
N LEU A 176 10.85 -9.76 13.00
CA LEU A 176 11.28 -9.52 11.63
C LEU A 176 10.06 -9.51 10.70
N ASP A 177 9.76 -8.35 10.13
CA ASP A 177 8.71 -8.23 9.13
C ASP A 177 9.19 -8.81 7.79
N ARG A 178 8.38 -9.67 7.16
CA ARG A 178 8.70 -10.31 5.86
C ARG A 178 8.71 -9.35 4.67
N GLY A 179 8.43 -8.07 4.90
CA GLY A 179 8.45 -7.01 3.90
C GLY A 179 8.56 -5.63 4.55
N PHE A 180 8.84 -4.61 3.73
CA PHE A 180 8.84 -3.24 4.21
C PHE A 180 7.41 -2.71 4.27
N ALA A 181 6.74 -2.90 5.41
CA ALA A 181 5.38 -2.42 5.63
C ALA A 181 5.31 -1.57 6.90
N ILE A 182 5.02 -0.29 6.71
CA ILE A 182 4.69 0.64 7.79
C ILE A 182 3.19 0.94 7.75
N LEU A 183 2.56 1.10 8.91
CA LEU A 183 1.18 1.57 8.98
C LEU A 183 1.17 3.10 8.96
N LEU A 184 0.47 3.68 7.97
CA LEU A 184 0.12 5.10 7.99
C LEU A 184 -1.26 5.26 8.62
N THR A 185 -1.34 5.90 9.80
CA THR A 185 -2.63 6.06 10.51
C THR A 185 -3.59 7.02 9.81
N GLY A 186 -3.13 7.69 8.75
CA GLY A 186 -3.94 8.58 7.91
C GLY A 186 -4.88 7.83 6.95
N TYR A 187 -4.69 6.53 6.74
CA TYR A 187 -5.53 5.73 5.83
C TYR A 187 -6.96 5.61 6.37
N PRO A 188 -7.98 6.14 5.65
CA PRO A 188 -9.37 6.12 6.12
C PRO A 188 -9.87 4.70 6.38
N GLU A 189 -9.58 3.78 5.46
CA GLU A 189 -9.99 2.38 5.56
C GLU A 189 -9.30 1.69 6.74
N ALA A 190 -8.01 1.91 6.96
CA ALA A 190 -7.32 1.35 8.12
C ALA A 190 -7.93 1.85 9.44
N LYS A 191 -8.31 3.13 9.51
CA LYS A 191 -8.94 3.72 10.69
C LYS A 191 -10.35 3.19 10.95
N ARG A 192 -11.09 2.81 9.90
CA ARG A 192 -12.42 2.19 10.04
C ARG A 192 -12.33 0.73 10.46
N THR A 193 -11.31 0.02 9.98
CA THR A 193 -11.25 -1.45 10.10
C THR A 193 -10.47 -1.90 11.33
N LEU A 194 -9.50 -1.12 11.80
CA LEU A 194 -8.55 -1.53 12.85
C LEU A 194 -8.78 -0.76 14.15
N ASP A 195 -8.53 -1.44 15.27
CA ASP A 195 -8.45 -0.81 16.59
C ASP A 195 -7.00 -0.42 16.87
N TYR A 196 -6.68 0.85 16.66
CA TYR A 196 -5.33 1.40 16.86
C TYR A 196 -4.87 1.37 18.31
N ALA A 197 -5.79 1.45 19.28
CA ALA A 197 -5.41 1.39 20.69
C ALA A 197 -4.93 -0.03 21.04
N ALA A 198 -5.64 -1.06 20.58
CA ALA A 198 -5.26 -2.45 20.76
C ALA A 198 -3.98 -2.85 20.01
N LEU A 199 -3.62 -2.14 18.93
CA LEU A 199 -2.36 -2.36 18.20
C LEU A 199 -1.14 -1.75 18.90
N ASP A 200 -1.33 -0.89 19.90
CA ASP A 200 -0.26 -0.21 20.63
C ASP A 200 0.81 0.36 19.69
N LEU A 201 0.35 1.26 18.81
CA LEU A 201 1.14 1.80 17.71
C LEU A 201 2.35 2.59 18.20
N GLN A 202 3.53 2.23 17.67
CA GLN A 202 4.82 2.84 17.93
C GLN A 202 5.19 3.79 16.79
N PRO A 203 5.01 5.12 16.95
CA PRO A 203 5.25 6.08 15.88
C PRO A 203 6.75 6.32 15.65
N PHE A 204 7.14 6.40 14.38
CA PHE A 204 8.43 6.93 13.97
C PHE A 204 8.47 8.45 14.10
N TYR A 205 9.69 9.00 14.13
CA TYR A 205 9.89 10.43 14.00
C TYR A 205 9.24 10.95 12.70
N ALA A 206 8.49 12.06 12.78
CA ALA A 206 7.81 12.62 11.62
C ALA A 206 8.80 13.42 10.76
N GLY A 207 9.49 12.69 9.90
CA GLY A 207 10.51 13.23 9.01
C GLY A 207 11.28 12.11 8.32
N ALA A 208 12.38 12.50 7.72
CA ALA A 208 13.25 11.64 6.94
C ALA A 208 14.71 12.01 7.18
N ASP A 209 15.56 11.02 7.44
CA ASP A 209 17.01 11.21 7.44
C ASP A 209 17.55 10.77 6.06
N VAL A 210 18.16 11.71 5.34
CA VAL A 210 18.74 11.53 4.00
C VAL A 210 20.24 11.36 4.14
N ARG A 211 20.79 10.22 3.73
CA ARG A 211 22.25 10.02 3.71
C ARG A 211 22.85 10.57 2.41
N PHE A 212 23.63 11.64 2.51
CA PHE A 212 24.30 12.27 1.37
C PHE A 212 25.66 12.82 1.80
N ASP A 213 26.67 12.65 0.95
CA ASP A 213 28.05 13.09 1.19
C ASP A 213 28.62 12.62 2.56
N GLY A 214 28.51 11.31 2.81
CA GLY A 214 29.00 10.67 4.03
C GLY A 214 28.17 10.92 5.31
N ALA A 215 27.30 11.93 5.33
CA ALA A 215 26.54 12.36 6.50
C ALA A 215 25.02 12.14 6.36
N PHE A 216 24.31 12.13 7.49
CA PHE A 216 22.84 12.13 7.52
C PHE A 216 22.31 13.55 7.68
N HIS A 217 21.36 13.90 6.83
CA HIS A 217 20.73 15.22 6.77
C HIS A 217 19.23 15.07 7.02
N ARG A 218 18.72 15.70 8.08
CA ARG A 218 17.33 15.53 8.52
C ARG A 218 16.40 16.50 7.83
N LEU A 219 15.30 15.97 7.29
CA LEU A 219 14.13 16.69 6.85
C LEU A 219 12.97 16.40 7.80
N ALA A 220 12.59 17.38 8.61
CA ALA A 220 11.54 17.23 9.60
C ALA A 220 10.19 17.77 9.09
N ASP A 221 9.07 17.18 9.55
CA ASP A 221 7.75 17.77 9.32
C ASP A 221 7.66 19.12 10.07
N PRO A 222 7.44 20.24 9.37
CA PRO A 222 7.45 21.58 9.97
C PRO A 222 6.35 21.79 11.00
N LEU A 223 5.21 21.09 10.89
CA LEU A 223 4.11 21.25 11.86
C LEU A 223 4.33 20.44 13.14
N ARG A 224 5.09 19.34 13.07
CA ARG A 224 5.34 18.45 14.22
C ARG A 224 6.67 18.73 14.91
N HIS A 225 7.65 19.20 14.15
CA HIS A 225 9.01 19.44 14.61
C HIS A 225 9.53 20.79 14.07
N PRO A 226 8.94 21.93 14.48
CA PRO A 226 9.21 23.24 13.89
C PRO A 226 10.67 23.66 14.03
N VAL A 227 11.31 23.39 15.17
CA VAL A 227 12.73 23.73 15.42
C VAL A 227 13.66 23.00 14.44
N ASP A 228 13.44 21.70 14.23
CA ASP A 228 14.28 20.91 13.32
C ASP A 228 13.98 21.22 11.85
N ALA A 229 12.74 21.61 11.52
CA ALA A 229 12.40 22.08 10.20
C ALA A 229 13.09 23.42 9.87
N VAL A 230 13.18 24.36 10.82
CA VAL A 230 13.91 25.62 10.63
C VAL A 230 15.40 25.36 10.39
N LYS A 231 16.02 24.41 11.10
CA LYS A 231 17.44 24.03 10.85
C LYS A 231 17.65 23.53 9.41
N SER A 232 16.65 22.87 8.82
CA SER A 232 16.72 22.37 7.44
C SER A 232 16.62 23.46 6.36
N LEU A 233 16.28 24.71 6.75
CA LEU A 233 16.25 25.88 5.86
C LEU A 233 17.62 26.54 5.68
N SER A 234 18.66 26.04 6.36
CA SER A 234 20.02 26.54 6.17
C SER A 234 20.44 26.41 4.70
N PRO A 235 20.99 27.45 4.06
CA PRO A 235 21.54 27.36 2.70
C PRO A 235 22.65 26.32 2.56
N ALA A 236 23.30 25.95 3.67
CA ALA A 236 24.32 24.90 3.70
C ALA A 236 23.74 23.48 3.72
N HIS A 237 22.42 23.32 3.82
CA HIS A 237 21.77 22.02 3.83
C HIS A 237 21.86 21.38 2.43
N PRO A 238 22.47 20.19 2.26
CA PRO A 238 22.79 19.68 0.92
C PRO A 238 21.60 19.02 0.22
N VAL A 239 20.45 18.87 0.87
CA VAL A 239 19.26 18.31 0.26
C VAL A 239 18.34 19.45 -0.19
N GLY A 240 18.38 19.83 -1.46
CA GLY A 240 17.61 20.96 -2.01
C GLY A 240 18.04 22.32 -1.44
N ASN A 241 17.38 23.39 -1.89
CA ASN A 241 17.58 24.75 -1.40
C ASN A 241 16.44 25.18 -0.44
N PRO A 242 16.49 26.38 0.17
CA PRO A 242 15.42 26.84 1.05
C PRO A 242 14.04 26.94 0.38
N LEU A 243 13.98 27.30 -0.91
CA LEU A 243 12.73 27.34 -1.68
C LEU A 243 12.11 25.94 -1.82
N ASP A 244 12.93 24.91 -2.03
CA ASP A 244 12.46 23.51 -2.07
C ASP A 244 11.78 23.13 -0.74
N LYS A 245 12.27 23.62 0.40
CA LYS A 245 11.64 23.34 1.71
C LYS A 245 10.28 24.01 1.84
N VAL A 246 10.17 25.25 1.37
CA VAL A 246 8.89 25.95 1.28
C VAL A 246 7.94 25.19 0.37
N LEU A 247 8.40 24.73 -0.81
CA LEU A 247 7.60 23.94 -1.75
C LEU A 247 7.15 22.60 -1.16
N VAL A 248 7.96 21.91 -0.34
CA VAL A 248 7.51 20.74 0.42
C VAL A 248 6.36 21.09 1.33
N GLY A 249 6.45 22.22 2.06
CA GLY A 249 5.36 22.74 2.89
C GLY A 249 4.10 23.03 2.08
N VAL A 250 4.24 23.64 0.90
CA VAL A 250 3.12 23.92 -0.02
C VAL A 250 2.49 22.62 -0.50
N VAL A 251 3.27 21.65 -0.98
CA VAL A 251 2.77 20.35 -1.43
C VAL A 251 2.04 19.62 -0.29
N ARG A 252 2.58 19.69 0.92
CA ARG A 252 1.93 19.13 2.13
C ARG A 252 0.57 19.77 2.33
N VAL A 253 0.46 21.10 2.34
CA VAL A 253 -0.82 21.81 2.51
C VAL A 253 -1.79 21.52 1.36
N GLN A 254 -1.32 21.54 0.11
CA GLN A 254 -2.13 21.20 -1.06
C GLN A 254 -2.72 19.79 -0.99
N SER A 255 -1.95 18.81 -0.48
CA SER A 255 -2.44 17.43 -0.31
C SER A 255 -3.62 17.31 0.67
N LEU A 256 -3.84 18.33 1.52
CA LEU A 256 -4.96 18.38 2.45
C LEU A 256 -6.25 18.92 1.81
N LEU A 257 -6.17 19.55 0.64
CA LEU A 257 -7.34 20.06 -0.07
C LEU A 257 -8.17 18.91 -0.67
N GLY A 258 -9.49 19.05 -0.65
CA GLY A 258 -10.41 18.04 -1.17
C GLY A 258 -10.47 16.74 -0.35
N ASN A 259 -11.08 15.71 -0.94
CA ASN A 259 -11.15 14.36 -0.37
C ASN A 259 -10.29 13.37 -1.20
N CYS A 260 -10.05 12.18 -0.64
CA CYS A 260 -9.22 11.16 -1.27
C CYS A 260 -9.77 10.70 -2.63
N ASP A 261 -11.08 10.64 -2.74
CA ASP A 261 -11.81 10.15 -3.90
C ASP A 261 -11.64 11.07 -5.12
N ASP A 262 -11.79 12.38 -4.91
CA ASP A 262 -11.56 13.38 -5.96
C ASP A 262 -10.10 13.41 -6.40
N MET A 263 -9.17 13.26 -5.45
CA MET A 263 -7.74 13.22 -5.73
C MET A 263 -7.34 12.01 -6.59
N LEU A 264 -7.94 10.84 -6.36
CA LEU A 264 -7.70 9.63 -7.16
C LEU A 264 -8.37 9.68 -8.54
N ARG A 265 -9.31 10.62 -8.78
CA ARG A 265 -9.99 10.82 -10.07
C ARG A 265 -9.49 12.03 -10.86
N ALA A 266 -8.76 12.96 -10.23
CA ALA A 266 -8.19 14.16 -10.86
C ALA A 266 -7.31 13.83 -12.07
N PRO A 267 -7.06 14.71 -13.05
CA PRO A 267 -6.11 14.42 -14.13
C PRO A 267 -4.73 13.99 -13.60
N GLU A 268 -4.08 13.02 -14.25
CA GLU A 268 -2.77 12.51 -13.82
C GLU A 268 -1.65 12.82 -14.80
N THR A 269 -0.45 12.90 -14.23
CA THR A 269 0.84 12.97 -14.93
C THR A 269 1.80 12.00 -14.22
N THR A 270 3.07 11.96 -14.60
CA THR A 270 4.09 11.28 -13.80
C THR A 270 4.41 12.05 -12.51
N ILE A 271 4.97 11.37 -11.49
CA ILE A 271 5.53 12.03 -10.31
C ILE A 271 6.65 12.99 -10.73
N MET A 272 7.50 12.60 -11.68
CA MET A 272 8.58 13.45 -12.19
C MET A 272 8.05 14.80 -12.72
N ASP A 273 7.08 14.77 -13.64
CA ASP A 273 6.52 15.98 -14.23
C ASP A 273 5.82 16.83 -13.18
N ARG A 274 5.10 16.19 -12.25
CA ARG A 274 4.45 16.88 -11.14
C ARG A 274 5.46 17.62 -10.26
N LEU A 275 6.61 17.02 -9.95
CA LEU A 275 7.65 17.66 -9.15
C LEU A 275 8.33 18.81 -9.89
N LYS A 276 8.66 18.62 -11.19
CA LYS A 276 9.24 19.68 -12.02
C LYS A 276 8.28 20.86 -12.18
N ASN A 277 7.00 20.60 -12.46
CA ASN A 277 5.97 21.62 -12.59
C ASN A 277 5.70 22.38 -11.29
N ALA A 278 5.98 21.76 -10.12
CA ALA A 278 5.92 22.43 -8.83
C ALA A 278 7.13 23.34 -8.57
N GLY A 279 8.17 23.29 -9.41
CA GLY A 279 9.37 24.13 -9.31
C GLY A 279 10.49 23.56 -8.43
N PHE A 280 10.44 22.26 -8.08
CA PHE A 280 11.52 21.64 -7.31
C PHE A 280 12.83 21.57 -8.10
N THR A 281 13.95 21.80 -7.42
CA THR A 281 15.27 21.66 -8.02
C THR A 281 15.63 20.20 -8.28
N ASP A 282 16.51 19.95 -9.26
CA ASP A 282 17.07 18.61 -9.49
C ASP A 282 17.79 18.06 -8.26
N ALA A 283 18.39 18.92 -7.44
CA ALA A 283 19.01 18.51 -6.18
C ALA A 283 17.97 17.93 -5.22
N MET A 284 16.83 18.60 -5.03
CA MET A 284 15.74 18.08 -4.18
C MET A 284 15.10 16.83 -4.76
N ILE A 285 14.85 16.81 -6.07
CA ILE A 285 14.27 15.66 -6.76
C ILE A 285 15.19 14.44 -6.60
N ASN A 286 16.48 14.56 -6.90
CA ASN A 286 17.39 13.42 -6.91
C ASN A 286 17.83 12.97 -5.51
N ARG A 287 17.99 13.90 -4.55
CA ARG A 287 18.48 13.58 -3.20
C ARG A 287 17.36 13.22 -2.22
N PHE A 288 16.12 13.66 -2.45
CA PHE A 288 15.00 13.35 -1.55
C PHE A 288 13.87 12.60 -2.26
N PHE A 289 13.18 13.24 -3.21
CA PHE A 289 11.94 12.67 -3.73
C PHE A 289 12.14 11.37 -4.51
N ARG A 290 13.20 11.26 -5.30
CA ARG A 290 13.53 10.06 -6.04
C ARG A 290 13.75 8.88 -5.10
N PRO A 291 14.75 8.87 -4.20
CA PRO A 291 14.95 7.73 -3.32
C PRO A 291 13.74 7.46 -2.41
N PHE A 292 13.04 8.51 -1.96
CA PHE A 292 11.87 8.36 -1.11
C PHE A 292 10.69 7.70 -1.83
N MET A 293 10.28 8.23 -2.99
CA MET A 293 9.17 7.70 -3.78
C MET A 293 9.50 6.34 -4.39
N SER A 294 10.76 6.11 -4.75
CA SER A 294 11.20 4.80 -5.22
C SER A 294 11.18 3.75 -4.11
N GLY A 295 11.45 4.13 -2.86
CA GLY A 295 11.27 3.23 -1.72
C GLY A 295 9.81 2.82 -1.50
N ILE A 296 8.86 3.69 -1.84
CA ILE A 296 7.41 3.42 -1.69
C ILE A 296 6.85 2.65 -2.89
N PHE A 297 7.19 3.08 -4.11
CA PHE A 297 6.59 2.56 -5.35
C PHE A 297 7.47 1.59 -6.13
N PHE A 298 8.69 1.33 -5.65
CA PHE A 298 9.69 0.51 -6.35
C PHE A 298 9.96 0.98 -7.79
N ASN A 299 9.89 2.29 -8.02
CA ASN A 299 10.04 2.92 -9.34
C ASN A 299 11.06 4.09 -9.29
N PRO A 300 12.33 3.86 -9.68
CA PRO A 300 13.37 4.89 -9.74
C PRO A 300 13.14 5.97 -10.80
N ALA A 301 12.38 5.67 -11.85
CA ALA A 301 12.10 6.59 -12.93
C ALA A 301 11.03 7.64 -12.56
N LEU A 302 10.32 7.46 -11.44
CA LEU A 302 9.23 8.34 -10.99
C LEU A 302 8.10 8.49 -12.02
N THR A 303 7.84 7.44 -12.80
CA THR A 303 6.78 7.39 -13.81
C THR A 303 5.40 7.02 -13.23
N THR A 304 5.34 6.66 -11.95
CA THR A 304 4.08 6.42 -11.23
C THR A 304 3.15 7.64 -11.31
N SER A 305 1.84 7.42 -11.14
CA SER A 305 0.82 8.48 -11.18
C SER A 305 1.04 9.56 -10.12
N SER A 306 0.88 10.82 -10.52
CA SER A 306 0.85 11.98 -9.62
C SER A 306 -0.31 11.94 -8.62
N ARG A 307 -1.40 11.22 -8.92
CA ARG A 307 -2.52 10.97 -8.00
C ARG A 307 -2.05 10.21 -6.77
N LEU A 308 -1.28 9.14 -6.99
CA LEU A 308 -0.74 8.30 -5.91
C LEU A 308 0.29 9.05 -5.08
N PHE A 309 1.10 9.90 -5.72
CA PHE A 309 1.99 10.82 -5.00
C PHE A 309 1.20 11.73 -4.06
N ASN A 310 0.17 12.42 -4.56
CA ASN A 310 -0.65 13.32 -3.74
C ASN A 310 -1.35 12.56 -2.60
N PHE A 311 -1.83 11.35 -2.89
CA PHE A 311 -2.43 10.48 -1.89
C PHE A 311 -1.45 10.10 -0.78
N VAL A 312 -0.26 9.63 -1.11
CA VAL A 312 0.79 9.32 -0.12
C VAL A 312 1.18 10.56 0.68
N MET A 313 1.40 11.71 0.02
CA MET A 313 1.70 12.96 0.71
C MET A 313 0.60 13.35 1.70
N ARG A 314 -0.68 13.16 1.34
CA ARG A 314 -1.81 13.38 2.24
C ARG A 314 -1.76 12.44 3.44
N MET A 315 -1.56 11.14 3.24
CA MET A 315 -1.51 10.16 4.33
C MET A 315 -0.38 10.45 5.33
N LEU A 316 0.77 10.88 4.83
CA LEU A 316 1.90 11.33 5.65
C LEU A 316 1.58 12.63 6.41
N ALA A 317 0.83 13.55 5.80
CA ALA A 317 0.46 14.82 6.39
C ALA A 317 -0.64 14.72 7.46
N THR A 318 -1.60 13.80 7.28
CA THR A 318 -2.75 13.62 8.19
C THR A 318 -2.53 12.55 9.26
N GLY A 319 -1.60 11.62 9.05
CA GLY A 319 -1.35 10.48 9.93
C GLY A 319 0.08 10.37 10.43
N GLN A 320 0.32 9.40 11.31
CA GLN A 320 1.63 8.99 11.79
C GLN A 320 2.10 7.77 11.01
N ASN A 321 3.42 7.68 10.84
CA ASN A 321 4.09 6.48 10.34
C ASN A 321 4.41 5.63 11.57
N CYS A 322 3.91 4.41 11.65
CA CYS A 322 4.05 3.59 12.85
C CYS A 322 4.17 2.11 12.53
N LEU A 323 4.57 1.34 13.55
CA LEU A 323 4.42 -0.11 13.60
C LEU A 323 3.60 -0.49 14.84
N PRO A 324 2.77 -1.53 14.80
CA PRO A 324 2.25 -2.14 16.02
C PRO A 324 3.41 -2.63 16.91
N SER A 325 3.25 -2.63 18.22
CA SER A 325 4.32 -3.04 19.14
C SER A 325 4.77 -4.50 18.99
N LYS A 326 3.91 -5.34 18.39
CA LYS A 326 4.17 -6.75 18.05
C LYS A 326 4.55 -6.98 16.58
N GLY A 327 4.93 -5.93 15.85
CA GLY A 327 5.27 -5.99 14.42
C GLY A 327 4.05 -5.87 13.51
N ILE A 328 4.28 -5.70 12.21
CA ILE A 328 3.20 -5.39 11.26
C ILE A 328 2.17 -6.52 11.12
N GLY A 329 2.56 -7.76 11.41
CA GLY A 329 1.68 -8.94 11.40
C GLY A 329 0.51 -8.85 12.37
N GLU A 330 0.63 -8.04 13.43
CA GLU A 330 -0.45 -7.83 14.40
C GLU A 330 -1.70 -7.21 13.75
N VAL A 331 -1.55 -6.46 12.65
CA VAL A 331 -2.70 -5.95 11.87
C VAL A 331 -3.55 -7.11 11.34
N ALA A 332 -2.90 -8.13 10.79
CA ALA A 332 -3.57 -9.30 10.24
C ALA A 332 -4.17 -10.16 11.36
N ALA A 333 -3.42 -10.36 12.45
CA ALA A 333 -3.90 -11.10 13.63
C ALA A 333 -5.12 -10.43 14.28
N GLN A 334 -5.15 -9.09 14.35
CA GLN A 334 -6.31 -8.36 14.87
C GLN A 334 -7.56 -8.61 14.02
N LEU A 335 -7.44 -8.63 12.69
CA LEU A 335 -8.57 -8.92 11.80
C LEU A 335 -9.05 -10.36 11.98
N GLU A 336 -8.12 -11.32 12.06
CA GLU A 336 -8.43 -12.74 12.24
C GLU A 336 -9.17 -13.01 13.55
N ARG A 337 -8.78 -12.36 14.67
CA ARG A 337 -9.47 -12.52 15.97
C ARG A 337 -10.96 -12.19 15.93
N GLY A 338 -11.39 -11.35 14.98
CA GLY A 338 -12.78 -10.98 14.78
C GLY A 338 -13.59 -11.95 13.91
N LEU A 339 -12.97 -13.00 13.36
CA LEU A 339 -13.63 -13.93 12.43
C LEU A 339 -14.24 -15.13 13.17
N PRO A 340 -15.32 -15.74 12.62
CA PRO A 340 -15.92 -16.94 13.19
C PRO A 340 -14.92 -18.10 13.25
N SER A 341 -15.00 -18.90 14.31
CA SER A 341 -14.17 -20.11 14.43
C SER A 341 -14.40 -21.07 13.26
N GLY A 342 -13.32 -21.66 12.73
CA GLY A 342 -13.38 -22.59 11.60
C GLY A 342 -13.62 -21.94 10.23
N SER A 343 -13.71 -20.61 10.14
CA SER A 343 -13.89 -19.88 8.88
C SER A 343 -12.59 -19.67 8.08
N VAL A 344 -11.43 -19.98 8.66
CA VAL A 344 -10.11 -19.87 8.03
C VAL A 344 -9.47 -21.25 7.95
N ARG A 345 -8.98 -21.61 6.76
CA ARG A 345 -8.23 -22.85 6.51
C ARG A 345 -6.86 -22.53 5.93
N LEU A 346 -5.83 -22.85 6.69
CA LEU A 346 -4.41 -22.75 6.29
C LEU A 346 -3.98 -24.00 5.50
N HIS A 347 -2.81 -23.94 4.86
CA HIS A 347 -2.28 -25.00 4.00
C HIS A 347 -3.26 -25.46 2.91
N ALA A 348 -4.15 -24.55 2.48
CA ALA A 348 -5.19 -24.79 1.50
C ALA A 348 -4.85 -24.08 0.18
N GLY A 349 -3.84 -24.59 -0.52
CA GLY A 349 -3.48 -24.10 -1.85
C GLY A 349 -4.61 -24.31 -2.85
N VAL A 350 -5.20 -23.23 -3.36
CA VAL A 350 -6.26 -23.31 -4.36
C VAL A 350 -5.66 -23.37 -5.75
N VAL A 351 -5.82 -24.52 -6.41
CA VAL A 351 -5.27 -24.79 -7.75
C VAL A 351 -6.23 -24.44 -8.89
N GLY A 352 -7.51 -24.29 -8.57
CA GLY A 352 -8.56 -23.96 -9.53
C GLY A 352 -9.93 -23.94 -8.86
N ALA A 353 -10.90 -23.37 -9.56
CA ALA A 353 -12.31 -23.48 -9.20
C ALA A 353 -12.99 -24.35 -10.27
N VAL A 354 -13.68 -25.39 -9.85
CA VAL A 354 -14.50 -26.22 -10.74
C VAL A 354 -15.95 -25.85 -10.47
N GLY A 355 -16.68 -25.50 -11.53
CA GLY A 355 -18.11 -25.26 -11.47
C GLY A 355 -18.72 -25.59 -12.81
N GLU A 356 -19.91 -26.18 -12.79
CA GLU A 356 -20.77 -26.18 -13.97
C GLU A 356 -21.21 -24.72 -14.19
N LEU A 357 -20.65 -24.06 -15.20
CA LEU A 357 -21.22 -22.83 -15.74
C LEU A 357 -22.61 -23.22 -16.28
N GLY A 358 -23.64 -23.03 -15.47
CA GLY A 358 -25.02 -23.23 -15.91
C GLY A 358 -25.27 -22.42 -17.17
N GLY A 359 -25.69 -23.12 -18.23
CA GLY A 359 -26.09 -22.54 -19.51
C GLY A 359 -27.37 -21.72 -19.45
#